data_AF-A0A1C3JLD0-F1
#
_entry.id   AF-A0A1C3JLD0-F1
#
_cell.length_a   1.000
_cell.length_b   1.000
_cell.length_c   1.000
_cell.angle_alpha   90.00
_cell.angle_beta   90.00
_cell.angle_gamma   90.00
#
_symmetry.space_group_name_H-M   'P 1'
#
loop_
_entity.id
_entity.type
_entity.pdbx_description
1 polymer ?
#
loop_
_entity_poly.entity_id
_entity_poly.type
_entity_poly.pdbx_seq_one_letter_code
_entity_poly.pdbx_strand_id
1 'polypeptide(L)'
;MSRLSAPFIGVALVAGAFWVATQSYQKNFADPALSPEAQQNLGIQLLEFPRNVPPLERLTAGKWQAINLQPKVCDAVCQGQMAQQASFGVHIVPPSQAAYQDLVQVTSADNYAIHQGKVLLINPEGKFAGSIKPPYDKSHLGNILNALNP
;
A
#
# COMPACT_ATOMS: atom_id res chain seq x y z
N MET A 1 -9.80 -53.50 47.77
CA MET A 1 -8.75 -53.18 46.77
C MET A 1 -9.25 -53.60 45.41
N SER A 2 -9.57 -52.65 44.53
CA SER A 2 -9.65 -52.83 43.08
C SER A 2 -9.54 -51.43 42.47
N ARG A 3 -8.43 -51.18 41.77
CA ARG A 3 -8.12 -49.89 41.14
C ARG A 3 -8.86 -49.84 39.80
N LEU A 4 -9.82 -48.92 39.68
CA LEU A 4 -10.40 -48.54 38.39
C LEU A 4 -9.41 -47.62 37.67
N SER A 5 -8.99 -48.07 36.49
CA SER A 5 -8.21 -47.34 35.50
C SER A 5 -9.12 -46.41 34.68
N ALA A 6 -8.79 -45.12 34.62
CA ALA A 6 -9.26 -44.21 33.56
C ALA A 6 -8.20 -43.11 33.31
N PRO A 7 -8.09 -42.62 32.07
CA PRO A 7 -6.84 -42.09 31.52
C PRO A 7 -6.68 -40.59 31.75
N PHE A 8 -5.42 -40.17 31.84
CA PHE A 8 -4.97 -38.78 31.72
C PHE A 8 -5.32 -38.27 30.31
N ILE A 9 -6.39 -37.48 30.18
CA ILE A 9 -6.57 -36.58 29.05
C ILE A 9 -6.38 -35.18 29.60
N GLY A 10 -5.17 -34.67 29.44
CA GLY A 10 -4.76 -33.38 29.99
C GLY A 10 -3.76 -32.69 29.09
N VAL A 11 -4.32 -31.92 28.15
CA VAL A 11 -3.71 -30.73 27.51
C VAL A 11 -2.58 -30.98 26.50
N ALA A 12 -2.96 -30.97 25.21
CA ALA A 12 -2.06 -30.63 24.12
C ALA A 12 -2.78 -29.72 23.10
N LEU A 13 -3.23 -28.54 23.54
CA LEU A 13 -3.84 -27.53 22.67
C LEU A 13 -3.43 -26.12 23.09
N VAL A 14 -2.12 -25.84 23.10
CA VAL A 14 -1.65 -24.45 23.25
C VAL A 14 -0.55 -24.10 22.24
N ALA A 15 0.08 -25.06 21.57
CA ALA A 15 1.15 -24.76 20.60
C ALA A 15 0.65 -24.23 19.24
N GLY A 16 -0.61 -24.51 18.85
CA GLY A 16 -1.15 -24.11 17.54
C GLY A 16 -1.53 -22.63 17.43
N ALA A 17 -1.94 -21.99 18.52
CA ALA A 17 -2.39 -20.59 18.50
C ALA A 17 -1.23 -19.60 18.28
N PHE A 18 -0.04 -19.91 18.80
CA PHE A 18 1.13 -19.05 18.64
C PHE A 18 1.70 -19.09 17.23
N TRP A 19 1.69 -20.24 16.55
CA TRP A 19 2.24 -20.36 15.19
C TRP A 19 1.39 -19.65 14.12
N VAL A 20 0.06 -19.72 14.25
CA VAL A 20 -0.84 -19.01 13.32
C VAL A 20 -0.75 -17.48 13.52
N ALA A 21 -0.57 -17.04 14.76
CA ALA A 21 -0.36 -15.63 15.07
C ALA A 21 0.98 -15.11 14.49
N THR A 22 2.09 -15.85 14.63
CA THR A 22 3.38 -15.43 14.08
C THR A 22 3.42 -15.45 12.56
N GLN A 23 2.75 -16.39 11.89
CA GLN A 23 2.71 -16.45 10.43
C GLN A 23 1.82 -15.33 9.84
N SER A 24 0.69 -15.01 10.50
CA SER A 24 -0.12 -13.83 10.16
C SER A 24 0.64 -12.53 10.43
N TYR A 25 1.42 -12.48 11.51
CA TYR A 25 2.28 -11.34 11.84
C TYR A 25 3.36 -11.15 10.78
N GLN A 26 4.17 -12.15 10.45
CA GLN A 26 5.19 -12.02 9.40
C GLN A 26 4.61 -11.68 8.01
N LYS A 27 3.37 -12.10 7.71
CA LYS A 27 2.71 -11.82 6.43
C LYS A 27 2.08 -10.42 6.36
N ASN A 28 1.81 -9.77 7.49
CA ASN A 28 1.21 -8.42 7.55
C ASN A 28 2.12 -7.35 8.20
N PHE A 29 3.22 -7.77 8.82
CA PHE A 29 4.25 -6.97 9.50
C PHE A 29 5.62 -7.26 8.88
N ALA A 30 5.66 -7.45 7.57
CA ALA A 30 6.92 -7.27 6.86
C ALA A 30 7.36 -5.83 7.13
N ASP A 31 8.61 -5.64 7.57
CA ASP A 31 9.19 -4.32 7.72
C ASP A 31 8.88 -3.48 6.46
N PRO A 32 8.67 -2.16 6.59
CA PRO A 32 8.45 -1.30 5.44
C PRO A 32 9.49 -1.60 4.37
N ALA A 33 9.06 -1.69 3.10
CA ALA A 33 9.94 -2.12 2.00
C ALA A 33 11.25 -1.32 1.90
N LEU A 34 11.29 -0.13 2.50
CA LEU A 34 12.46 0.74 2.61
C LEU A 34 12.58 1.26 4.05
N SER A 35 13.83 1.39 4.55
CA SER A 35 14.10 1.99 5.85
C SER A 35 13.61 3.46 5.90
N PRO A 36 13.36 4.04 7.09
CA PRO A 36 12.94 5.44 7.21
C PRO A 36 13.89 6.42 6.50
N GLU A 37 15.20 6.18 6.59
CA GLU A 37 16.24 6.99 5.93
C GLU A 37 16.16 6.87 4.41
N ALA A 38 15.98 5.65 3.90
CA ALA A 38 15.81 5.42 2.47
C ALA A 38 14.53 6.08 1.95
N GLN A 39 13.43 6.00 2.72
CA GLN A 39 12.17 6.67 2.39
C GLN A 39 12.35 8.19 2.33
N GLN A 40 13.04 8.77 3.31
CA GLN A 40 13.32 10.20 3.34
C GLN A 40 14.18 10.66 2.15
N ASN A 41 15.24 9.91 1.83
CA ASN A 41 16.13 10.20 0.71
C ASN A 41 15.43 10.09 -0.65
N LEU A 42 14.48 9.16 -0.77
CA LEU A 42 13.67 8.96 -1.97
C LEU A 42 12.41 9.83 -2.00
N GLY A 43 12.18 10.66 -0.98
CA GLY A 43 10.99 11.51 -0.94
C GLY A 43 9.67 10.75 -0.86
N ILE A 44 9.66 9.52 -0.33
CA ILE A 44 8.43 8.74 -0.14
C ILE A 44 8.04 8.68 1.33
N GLN A 45 6.80 8.29 1.58
CA GLN A 45 6.29 8.00 2.90
C GLN A 45 5.38 6.79 2.82
N LEU A 46 5.85 5.67 3.36
CA LEU A 46 5.12 4.42 3.41
C LEU A 46 4.27 4.35 4.69
N LEU A 47 3.15 3.65 4.58
CA LEU A 47 2.34 3.27 5.71
C LEU A 47 2.99 2.10 6.44
N GLU A 48 2.91 2.11 7.76
CA GLU A 48 3.22 0.93 8.57
C GLU A 48 2.28 -0.24 8.21
N PHE A 49 1.00 0.08 7.97
CA PHE A 49 -0.02 -0.89 7.58
C PHE A 49 -0.71 -0.50 6.27
N PRO A 50 -0.39 -1.16 5.13
CA PRO A 50 -1.07 -0.95 3.87
C PRO A 50 -2.58 -1.21 3.97
N ARG A 51 -3.36 -0.37 3.29
CA ARG A 51 -4.83 -0.41 3.33
C ARG A 51 -5.39 -1.10 2.10
N ASN A 52 -6.40 -1.96 2.33
CA ASN A 52 -7.19 -2.52 1.26
C ASN A 52 -7.96 -1.40 0.56
N VAL A 53 -7.97 -1.45 -0.76
CA VAL A 53 -8.75 -0.59 -1.65
C VAL A 53 -9.41 -1.47 -2.70
N PRO A 54 -10.51 -1.03 -3.33
CA PRO A 54 -11.08 -1.79 -4.43
C PRO A 54 -10.04 -1.99 -5.56
N PRO A 55 -10.24 -3.01 -6.41
CA PRO A 55 -9.34 -3.27 -7.52
C PRO A 55 -9.13 -2.03 -8.40
N LEU A 56 -7.87 -1.69 -8.61
CA LEU A 56 -7.44 -0.66 -9.54
C LEU A 56 -7.20 -1.31 -10.90
N GLU A 57 -7.94 -0.84 -11.90
CA GLU A 57 -7.77 -1.23 -13.30
C GLU A 57 -6.39 -0.87 -13.82
N ARG A 58 -5.89 -1.70 -14.74
CA ARG A 58 -4.64 -1.47 -15.49
C ARG A 58 -3.38 -1.42 -14.61
N LEU A 59 -3.44 -1.97 -13.40
CA LEU A 59 -2.24 -2.24 -12.59
C LEU A 59 -1.65 -3.61 -12.92
N THR A 60 -0.32 -3.67 -12.94
CA THR A 60 0.48 -4.89 -13.05
C THR A 60 0.56 -5.57 -11.69
N ALA A 61 0.11 -6.82 -11.59
CA ALA A 61 0.21 -7.57 -10.34
C ALA A 61 1.67 -7.82 -9.95
N GLY A 62 1.96 -7.85 -8.63
CA GLY A 62 3.28 -8.23 -8.12
C GLY A 62 4.37 -7.15 -8.23
N LYS A 63 4.01 -5.90 -8.55
CA LYS A 63 4.94 -4.77 -8.60
C LYS A 63 4.41 -3.55 -7.85
N TRP A 64 5.32 -2.80 -7.24
CA TRP A 64 5.04 -1.46 -6.73
C TRP A 64 4.72 -0.51 -7.88
N GLN A 65 3.65 0.25 -7.74
CA GLN A 65 3.15 1.16 -8.76
C GLN A 65 2.74 2.49 -8.16
N ALA A 66 2.89 3.55 -8.96
CA ALA A 66 2.44 4.88 -8.61
C ALA A 66 1.07 5.15 -9.26
N ILE A 67 0.13 5.69 -8.49
CA ILE A 67 -1.16 6.16 -9.00
C ILE A 67 -1.35 7.64 -8.66
N ASN A 68 -2.14 8.35 -9.45
CA ASN A 68 -2.61 9.68 -9.07
C ASN A 68 -4.13 9.78 -9.27
N LEU A 69 -4.81 10.39 -8.31
CA LEU A 69 -6.24 10.62 -8.39
C LEU A 69 -6.48 11.87 -9.23
N GLN A 70 -7.20 11.72 -10.34
CA GLN A 70 -7.55 12.87 -11.17
C GLN A 70 -8.57 13.75 -10.42
N PRO A 71 -8.30 15.06 -10.22
CA PRO A 71 -9.26 15.96 -9.63
C PRO A 71 -10.61 15.94 -10.35
N LYS A 72 -11.72 16.04 -9.60
CA LYS A 72 -13.08 16.09 -10.17
C LYS A 72 -13.25 17.23 -11.18
N VAL A 73 -12.58 18.36 -10.93
CA VAL A 73 -12.47 19.48 -11.85
C VAL A 73 -11.02 19.52 -12.32
N CYS A 74 -10.79 19.20 -13.59
CA CYS A 74 -9.45 19.12 -14.18
C CYS A 74 -9.45 19.88 -15.51
N ASP A 75 -8.97 21.12 -15.45
CA ASP A 75 -8.80 22.01 -16.61
C ASP A 75 -7.66 21.54 -17.54
N ALA A 76 -7.38 22.29 -18.60
CA ALA A 76 -6.33 21.94 -19.56
C ALA A 76 -4.93 21.84 -18.92
N VAL A 77 -4.65 22.64 -17.88
CA VAL A 77 -3.36 22.60 -17.18
C VAL A 77 -3.25 21.31 -16.37
N CYS A 78 -4.29 20.98 -15.60
CA CYS A 78 -4.39 19.73 -14.86
C CYS A 78 -4.29 18.51 -15.80
N GLN A 79 -5.00 18.54 -16.94
CA GLN A 79 -4.94 17.47 -17.94
C GLN A 79 -3.52 17.28 -18.49
N GLY A 80 -2.82 18.38 -18.78
CA GLY A 80 -1.41 18.33 -19.21
C GLY A 80 -0.50 17.71 -18.16
N GLN A 81 -0.66 18.08 -16.89
CA GLN A 81 0.11 17.50 -15.79
C GLN A 81 -0.15 16.00 -15.62
N MET A 82 -1.42 15.58 -15.65
CA MET A 82 -1.80 14.16 -15.51
C MET A 82 -1.28 13.34 -16.70
N ALA A 83 -1.36 13.87 -17.92
CA ALA A 83 -0.82 13.22 -19.12
C ALA A 83 0.72 13.09 -19.04
N GLN A 84 1.40 14.11 -18.54
CA GLN A 84 2.84 14.06 -18.32
C GLN A 84 3.22 12.97 -17.30
N GLN A 85 2.56 12.93 -16.15
CA GLN A 85 2.81 11.88 -15.13
C GLN A 85 2.50 10.48 -15.67
N ALA A 86 1.42 10.34 -16.44
CA ALA A 86 1.09 9.08 -17.11
C ALA A 86 2.21 8.62 -18.05
N SER A 87 2.83 9.54 -18.79
CA SER A 87 3.97 9.23 -19.67
C SER A 87 5.21 8.72 -18.93
N PHE A 88 5.28 8.91 -17.61
CA PHE A 88 6.36 8.44 -16.74
C PHE A 88 5.98 7.20 -15.91
N GLY A 89 4.82 6.59 -16.17
CA GLY A 89 4.37 5.37 -15.51
C GLY A 89 3.48 5.57 -14.28
N VAL A 90 2.94 6.77 -14.05
CA VAL A 90 1.92 7.00 -13.03
C VAL A 90 0.54 6.65 -13.58
N HIS A 91 -0.17 5.75 -12.93
CA HIS A 91 -1.52 5.38 -13.33
C HIS A 91 -2.54 6.43 -12.87
N ILE A 92 -3.22 7.08 -13.82
CA ILE A 92 -4.25 8.06 -13.51
C ILE A 92 -5.57 7.34 -13.21
N VAL A 93 -6.08 7.55 -12.01
CA VAL A 93 -7.35 6.99 -11.50
C VAL A 93 -8.44 8.05 -11.68
N PRO A 94 -9.38 7.87 -12.62
CA PRO A 94 -10.43 8.84 -12.86
C PRO A 94 -11.54 8.76 -11.78
N PRO A 95 -12.32 9.83 -11.57
CA PRO A 95 -13.44 9.84 -10.63
C PRO A 95 -14.53 8.79 -10.89
N SER A 96 -14.60 8.25 -12.11
CA SER A 96 -15.55 7.21 -12.50
C SER A 96 -15.19 5.81 -12.01
N GLN A 97 -13.96 5.60 -11.55
CA GLN A 97 -13.50 4.31 -11.09
C GLN A 97 -13.93 4.05 -9.64
N ALA A 98 -14.34 2.82 -9.34
CA ALA A 98 -14.84 2.45 -8.01
C ALA A 98 -13.85 2.79 -6.88
N ALA A 99 -12.56 2.50 -7.09
CA ALA A 99 -11.51 2.76 -6.10
C ALA A 99 -11.29 4.25 -5.78
N TYR A 100 -11.76 5.17 -6.63
CA TYR A 100 -11.51 6.60 -6.47
C TYR A 100 -12.07 7.16 -5.17
N GLN A 101 -13.35 6.91 -4.88
CA GLN A 101 -13.99 7.48 -3.69
C GLN A 101 -13.39 6.93 -2.40
N ASP A 102 -13.07 5.63 -2.39
CA ASP A 102 -12.43 5.00 -1.24
C ASP A 102 -11.03 5.55 -0.99
N LEU A 103 -10.24 5.78 -2.04
CA LEU A 103 -8.92 6.41 -1.92
C LEU A 103 -9.01 7.86 -1.43
N VAL A 104 -9.98 8.63 -1.91
CA VAL A 104 -10.25 9.98 -1.38
C VAL A 104 -10.61 9.89 0.10
N GLN A 105 -11.55 9.03 0.49
CA GLN A 105 -11.97 8.89 1.88
C GLN A 105 -10.83 8.45 2.80
N VAL A 106 -10.04 7.45 2.38
CA VAL A 106 -8.89 6.96 3.14
C VAL A 106 -7.86 8.05 3.33
N THR A 107 -7.49 8.78 2.26
CA THR A 107 -6.46 9.82 2.33
C THR A 107 -6.93 11.12 3.00
N SER A 108 -8.23 11.35 3.12
CA SER A 108 -8.80 12.49 3.85
C SER A 108 -8.97 12.25 5.36
N ALA A 109 -8.77 11.03 5.86
CA ALA A 109 -8.85 10.76 7.29
C ALA A 109 -7.62 11.31 8.04
N ASP A 110 -7.78 11.71 9.30
CA ASP A 110 -6.76 12.47 10.08
C ASP A 110 -5.36 11.83 10.06
N ASN A 111 -5.29 10.50 10.21
CA ASN A 111 -4.01 9.77 10.23
C ASN A 111 -3.37 9.59 8.85
N TYR A 112 -4.05 10.01 7.77
CA TYR A 112 -3.63 9.83 6.38
C TYR A 112 -3.61 11.12 5.57
N ALA A 113 -3.99 12.26 6.18
CA ALA A 113 -4.07 13.56 5.52
C ALA A 113 -2.77 13.95 4.80
N ILE A 114 -1.62 13.50 5.31
CA ILE A 114 -0.32 13.72 4.67
C ILE A 114 -0.21 13.08 3.26
N HIS A 115 -1.07 12.12 2.91
CA HIS A 115 -1.10 11.48 1.60
C HIS A 115 -2.10 12.14 0.63
N GLN A 116 -2.98 13.00 1.13
CA GLN A 116 -4.02 13.64 0.34
C GLN A 116 -3.42 14.49 -0.80
N GLY A 117 -3.96 14.32 -2.01
CA GLY A 117 -3.53 15.08 -3.20
C GLY A 117 -2.13 14.74 -3.71
N LYS A 118 -1.49 13.69 -3.19
CA LYS A 118 -0.19 13.22 -3.64
C LYS A 118 -0.32 12.05 -4.62
N VAL A 119 0.77 11.77 -5.33
CA VAL A 119 0.92 10.50 -6.04
C VAL A 119 1.01 9.39 -4.99
N LEU A 120 0.10 8.43 -5.05
CA LEU A 120 -0.02 7.34 -4.10
C LEU A 120 0.76 6.12 -4.58
N LEU A 121 1.25 5.31 -3.65
CA LEU A 121 1.96 4.07 -3.90
C LEU A 121 1.04 2.89 -3.62
N ILE A 122 0.94 1.99 -4.59
CA ILE A 122 0.28 0.70 -4.48
C ILE A 122 1.36 -0.38 -4.39
N ASN A 123 1.31 -1.20 -3.34
CA ASN A 123 2.28 -2.27 -3.15
C ASN A 123 1.99 -3.46 -4.10
N PRO A 124 2.90 -4.46 -4.17
CA PRO A 124 2.72 -5.65 -5.00
C PRO A 124 1.44 -6.46 -4.74
N GLU A 125 0.86 -6.31 -3.54
CA GLU A 125 -0.40 -6.96 -3.13
C GLU A 125 -1.65 -6.19 -3.59
N GLY A 126 -1.50 -5.02 -4.24
CA GLY A 126 -2.61 -4.17 -4.67
C GLY A 126 -3.18 -3.28 -3.56
N LYS A 127 -2.47 -3.09 -2.45
CA LYS A 127 -2.90 -2.25 -1.32
C LYS A 127 -2.32 -0.85 -1.41
N PHE A 128 -3.07 0.14 -0.95
CA PHE A 128 -2.55 1.50 -0.73
C PHE A 128 -1.51 1.47 0.38
N ALA A 129 -0.28 1.85 0.07
CA ALA A 129 0.86 1.63 0.95
C ALA A 129 1.68 2.91 1.22
N GLY A 130 1.28 4.07 0.70
CA GLY A 130 1.98 5.32 0.98
C GLY A 130 1.84 6.35 -0.14
N SER A 131 2.69 7.37 -0.12
CA SER A 131 2.71 8.41 -1.15
C SER A 131 4.11 8.92 -1.46
N ILE A 132 4.26 9.51 -2.64
CA ILE A 132 5.45 10.21 -3.10
C ILE A 132 5.28 11.70 -2.82
N LYS A 133 6.33 12.37 -2.34
CA LYS A 133 6.38 13.83 -2.20
C LYS A 133 6.82 14.46 -3.53
N PRO A 134 6.34 15.66 -3.88
CA PRO A 134 6.83 16.38 -5.06
C PRO A 134 8.35 16.65 -4.94
N PRO A 135 9.06 16.81 -6.07
CA PRO A 135 8.55 16.96 -7.45
C PRO A 135 8.11 15.64 -8.10
N TYR A 136 7.29 15.69 -9.16
CA TYR A 136 6.80 14.50 -9.89
C TYR A 136 7.36 14.41 -11.31
N ASP A 137 8.67 14.65 -11.45
CA ASP A 137 9.36 14.50 -12.74
C ASP A 137 9.77 13.04 -13.02
N LYS A 138 10.13 12.77 -14.28
CA LYS A 138 10.48 11.42 -14.77
C LYS A 138 11.63 10.78 -14.00
N SER A 139 12.66 11.56 -13.66
CA SER A 139 13.85 11.04 -13.00
C SER A 139 13.51 10.63 -11.57
N HIS A 140 12.82 11.49 -10.84
CA HIS A 140 12.43 11.22 -9.46
C HIS A 140 11.49 10.01 -9.36
N LEU A 141 10.43 9.97 -10.17
CA LEU A 141 9.50 8.84 -10.19
C LEU A 141 10.17 7.53 -10.61
N GLY A 142 11.05 7.58 -11.61
CA GLY A 142 11.82 6.42 -12.07
C GLY A 142 12.74 5.87 -10.97
N ASN A 143 13.46 6.74 -10.27
CA ASN A 143 14.36 6.34 -9.17
C ASN A 143 13.60 5.67 -8.02
N ILE A 144 12.45 6.22 -7.64
CA ILE A 144 11.59 5.63 -6.59
C ILE A 144 11.10 4.24 -7.01
N LEU A 145 10.53 4.12 -8.21
CA LEU A 145 9.95 2.85 -8.66
C LEU A 145 11.00 1.77 -8.89
N ASN A 146 12.22 2.14 -9.32
CA ASN A 146 13.34 1.21 -9.40
C ASN A 146 13.81 0.74 -8.02
N ALA A 147 13.88 1.65 -7.03
CA ALA A 147 14.25 1.28 -5.66
C ALA A 147 13.21 0.35 -4.99
N LEU A 148 11.92 0.55 -5.31
CA LEU A 148 10.82 -0.29 -4.82
C LEU A 148 10.68 -1.62 -5.58
N ASN A 149 11.17 -1.70 -6.83
CA ASN A 149 11.12 -2.89 -7.68
C ASN A 149 12.53 -3.28 -8.19
N PRO A 150 13.42 -3.78 -7.31
CA PRO A 150 14.76 -4.21 -7.70
C PRO A 150 14.77 -5.42 -8.64
#